data_AF-A0A833LUY0-F1
#
_entry.id   AF-A0A833LUY0-F1
#
_cell.length_a   1.000
_cell.length_b   1.000
_cell.length_c   1.000
_cell.angle_alpha   90.00
_cell.angle_beta   90.00
_cell.angle_gamma   90.00
#
_symmetry.space_group_name_H-M   'P 1'
#
loop_
_entity.id
_entity.type
_entity.pdbx_description
1 polymer ?
#
loop_
_entity_poly.entity_id
_entity_poly.type
_entity_poly.pdbx_seq_one_letter_code
_entity_poly.pdbx_strand_id
1 'polypeptide(L)'
;MKLRHNYYPSTLWFLLAIFSANAHASFDLDPSCGNLNNNYLGKPTDYRTAPTEQRNLVERRHFNVEHAQIQKGRSTFKHGENSGSLMGGFDYTLRVFPNHHLALQDIDRLGLMLKSEKPLNASYTLECYYKRAVAFVPDDAVVRLLYGLYLNRRGKTQEALEQLRFADENSPDDTNVQYNLGLAYFQLKEYEKAREYAKRAYDRGFPLPGLKNMLIKAGKWD
;
A
#
# COMPACT_ATOMS: atom_id res chain seq x y z
N MET A 1 -64.60 -52.79 1.07
CA MET A 1 -65.33 -52.00 2.09
C MET A 1 -64.35 -51.01 2.69
N LYS A 2 -64.68 -49.71 2.66
CA LYS A 2 -63.78 -48.54 2.75
C LYS A 2 -62.79 -48.56 3.94
N LEU A 3 -61.50 -48.45 3.65
CA LEU A 3 -60.46 -48.07 4.62
C LEU A 3 -60.37 -46.53 4.68
N ARG A 4 -60.50 -45.97 5.88
CA ARG A 4 -60.30 -44.53 6.15
C ARG A 4 -58.80 -44.26 6.29
N HIS A 5 -58.26 -43.35 5.46
CA HIS A 5 -56.94 -42.76 5.70
C HIS A 5 -57.09 -41.49 6.54
N ASN A 6 -56.42 -41.48 7.70
CA ASN A 6 -56.23 -40.30 8.53
C ASN A 6 -55.05 -39.48 8.01
N TYR A 7 -55.27 -38.17 7.90
CA TYR A 7 -54.27 -37.14 7.63
C TYR A 7 -53.34 -36.92 8.85
N TYR A 8 -52.04 -36.74 8.60
CA TYR A 8 -51.10 -36.08 9.50
C TYR A 8 -50.49 -34.86 8.77
N PRO A 9 -50.41 -33.67 9.39
CA PRO A 9 -49.86 -32.48 8.74
C PRO A 9 -48.33 -32.47 8.80
N SER A 10 -47.74 -32.02 7.70
CA SER A 10 -46.31 -31.80 7.49
C SER A 10 -45.80 -30.57 8.25
N THR A 11 -44.86 -30.75 9.18
CA THR A 11 -43.99 -29.66 9.65
C THR A 11 -42.63 -29.77 8.97
N LEU A 12 -42.45 -29.03 7.87
CA LEU A 12 -41.14 -28.78 7.28
C LEU A 12 -40.37 -27.80 8.18
N TRP A 13 -39.26 -28.26 8.76
CA TRP A 13 -38.24 -27.39 9.33
C TRP A 13 -37.31 -26.89 8.22
N PHE A 14 -37.44 -25.63 7.83
CA PHE A 14 -36.44 -24.96 6.99
C PHE A 14 -35.30 -24.46 7.87
N LEU A 15 -34.16 -25.17 7.84
CA LEU A 15 -32.89 -24.63 8.33
C LEU A 15 -32.31 -23.72 7.24
N LEU A 16 -32.46 -22.41 7.40
CA LEU A 16 -31.75 -21.41 6.60
C LEU A 16 -30.31 -21.33 7.09
N ALA A 17 -29.39 -21.96 6.36
CA ALA A 17 -27.96 -21.74 6.53
C ALA A 17 -27.60 -20.38 5.91
N ILE A 18 -27.34 -19.38 6.76
CA ILE A 18 -26.78 -18.10 6.34
C ILE A 18 -25.29 -18.33 6.06
N PHE A 19 -24.93 -18.53 4.79
CA PHE A 19 -23.55 -18.44 4.35
C PHE A 19 -23.17 -16.96 4.29
N SER A 20 -22.47 -16.46 5.31
CA SER A 20 -21.72 -15.20 5.20
C SER A 20 -20.53 -15.44 4.26
N ALA A 21 -20.69 -15.10 2.99
CA ALA A 21 -19.59 -15.05 2.06
C ALA A 21 -18.66 -13.89 2.47
N ASN A 22 -17.58 -14.22 3.19
CA ASN A 22 -16.44 -13.31 3.29
C ASN A 22 -15.85 -13.18 1.90
N ALA A 23 -16.26 -12.14 1.17
CA ALA A 23 -15.70 -11.76 -0.11
C ALA A 23 -14.26 -11.27 0.12
N HIS A 24 -13.33 -12.22 0.20
CA HIS A 24 -11.92 -11.92 -0.04
C HIS A 24 -11.82 -11.65 -1.53
N ALA A 25 -11.90 -10.38 -1.91
CA ALA A 25 -11.57 -9.97 -3.27
C ALA A 25 -10.12 -10.39 -3.53
N SER A 26 -9.94 -11.46 -4.31
CA SER A 26 -8.64 -11.81 -4.87
C SER A 26 -8.21 -10.63 -5.73
N PHE A 27 -7.16 -9.94 -5.31
CA PHE A 27 -6.63 -8.81 -6.05
C PHE A 27 -5.89 -9.38 -7.27
N ASP A 28 -6.64 -9.62 -8.35
CA ASP A 28 -6.05 -10.02 -9.62
C ASP A 28 -5.16 -8.87 -10.08
N LEU A 29 -3.85 -9.10 -10.05
CA LEU A 29 -2.87 -8.12 -10.46
C LEU A 29 -3.15 -7.74 -11.92
N ASP A 30 -3.34 -6.45 -12.16
CA ASP A 30 -3.48 -5.87 -13.49
C ASP A 30 -2.42 -6.49 -14.44
N PRO A 31 -2.82 -7.13 -15.56
CA PRO A 31 -1.88 -7.78 -16.46
C PRO A 31 -0.76 -6.87 -16.97
N SER A 32 -1.01 -5.56 -17.03
CA SER A 32 0.00 -4.56 -17.40
C SER A 32 1.15 -4.43 -16.38
N CYS A 33 0.93 -4.87 -15.14
CA CYS A 33 1.94 -4.93 -14.07
C CYS A 33 2.73 -6.25 -14.04
N GLY A 34 2.53 -7.11 -15.04
CA GLY A 34 3.23 -8.38 -15.23
C GLY A 34 2.89 -9.42 -14.16
N ASN A 35 3.72 -10.45 -14.04
CA ASN A 35 3.53 -11.54 -13.08
C ASN A 35 4.41 -11.35 -11.84
N LEU A 36 3.94 -11.80 -10.67
CA LEU A 36 4.73 -11.83 -9.43
C LEU A 36 5.86 -12.87 -9.46
N ASN A 37 5.71 -13.94 -10.26
CA ASN A 37 6.75 -14.96 -10.46
C ASN A 37 7.94 -14.38 -11.21
N ASN A 38 9.13 -14.60 -10.65
CA ASN A 38 10.38 -14.18 -11.25
C ASN A 38 11.23 -15.40 -11.64
N ASN A 39 11.12 -15.83 -12.89
CA ASN A 39 11.77 -17.04 -13.39
C ASN A 39 13.31 -17.05 -13.23
N TYR A 40 13.94 -15.88 -13.05
CA TYR A 40 15.40 -15.76 -12.90
C TYR A 40 15.88 -15.52 -11.47
N LEU A 41 15.05 -14.96 -10.57
CA LEU A 41 15.42 -14.68 -9.18
C LEU A 41 14.75 -15.61 -8.16
N GLY A 42 13.99 -16.60 -8.63
CA GLY A 42 13.18 -17.46 -7.77
C GLY A 42 11.85 -16.82 -7.38
N LYS A 43 11.14 -17.45 -6.43
CA LYS A 43 9.86 -16.93 -5.94
C LYS A 43 10.10 -15.66 -5.10
N PRO A 44 9.27 -14.60 -5.24
CA PRO A 44 9.32 -13.45 -4.35
C PRO A 44 9.08 -13.89 -2.90
N THR A 45 9.65 -13.15 -1.95
CA THR A 45 9.58 -13.43 -0.51
C THR A 45 8.91 -12.26 0.22
N ASP A 46 8.08 -12.54 1.23
CA ASP A 46 7.51 -11.51 2.11
C ASP A 46 8.63 -10.91 2.98
N TYR A 47 8.90 -9.62 2.80
CA TYR A 47 9.96 -8.92 3.50
C TYR A 47 9.78 -8.93 5.04
N ARG A 48 8.54 -9.01 5.53
CA ARG A 48 8.22 -9.04 6.97
C ARG A 48 8.72 -10.31 7.63
N THR A 49 8.82 -11.41 6.87
CA THR A 49 9.17 -12.75 7.37
C THR A 49 10.43 -13.34 6.73
N ALA A 50 11.00 -12.66 5.75
CA ALA A 50 12.22 -13.10 5.07
C ALA A 50 13.39 -13.32 6.05
N PRO A 51 14.18 -14.40 5.89
CA PRO A 51 15.38 -14.64 6.68
C PRO A 51 16.32 -13.42 6.68
N THR A 52 16.86 -13.08 7.85
CA THR A 52 17.76 -11.93 8.01
C THR A 52 18.97 -12.01 7.08
N GLU A 53 19.52 -13.19 6.83
CA GLU A 53 20.63 -13.38 5.88
C GLU A 53 20.23 -12.98 4.46
N GLN A 54 19.02 -13.35 4.01
CA GLN A 54 18.51 -12.99 2.69
C GLN A 54 18.27 -11.49 2.59
N ARG A 55 17.63 -10.87 3.60
CA ARG A 55 17.43 -9.41 3.64
C ARG A 55 18.76 -8.68 3.56
N ASN A 56 19.72 -9.05 4.40
CA ASN A 56 21.06 -8.45 4.42
C ASN A 56 21.79 -8.62 3.09
N LEU A 57 21.71 -9.80 2.46
CA LEU A 57 22.36 -10.05 1.19
C LEU A 57 21.80 -9.15 0.09
N VAL A 58 20.47 -9.10 -0.04
CA VAL A 58 19.78 -8.29 -1.06
C VAL A 58 20.02 -6.81 -0.79
N GLU A 59 19.79 -6.35 0.43
CA GLU A 59 19.90 -4.93 0.75
C GLU A 59 21.32 -4.43 0.58
N ARG A 60 22.33 -5.15 1.07
CA ARG A 60 23.72 -4.71 0.95
C ARG A 60 24.20 -4.65 -0.51
N ARG A 61 23.64 -5.46 -1.40
CA ARG A 61 24.07 -5.54 -2.81
C ARG A 61 23.24 -4.68 -3.76
N HIS A 62 21.98 -4.41 -3.41
CA HIS A 62 21.01 -3.85 -4.35
C HIS A 62 20.15 -2.71 -3.78
N PHE A 63 20.29 -2.34 -2.50
CA PHE A 63 19.46 -1.29 -1.89
C PHE A 63 20.23 -0.25 -1.08
N ASN A 64 21.11 -0.67 -0.18
CA ASN A 64 21.63 0.18 0.90
C ASN A 64 22.46 1.35 0.39
N VAL A 65 23.27 1.14 -0.65
CA VAL A 65 24.06 2.23 -1.23
C VAL A 65 23.10 3.21 -1.90
N GLU A 66 22.19 2.73 -2.74
CA GLU A 66 21.21 3.53 -3.47
C GLU A 66 20.32 4.35 -2.51
N HIS A 67 19.81 3.72 -1.45
CA HIS A 67 19.03 4.35 -0.38
C HIS A 67 19.80 5.49 0.29
N ALA A 68 21.04 5.23 0.70
CA ALA A 68 21.88 6.24 1.34
C ALA A 68 22.17 7.45 0.43
N GLN A 69 22.21 7.26 -0.89
CA GLN A 69 22.42 8.34 -1.86
C GLN A 69 21.16 9.18 -2.04
N ILE A 70 20.01 8.52 -2.10
CA ILE A 70 18.70 9.17 -2.12
C ILE A 70 18.47 10.01 -0.86
N GLN A 71 18.81 9.48 0.33
CA GLN A 71 18.76 10.24 1.59
C GLN A 71 19.65 11.48 1.58
N LYS A 72 20.76 11.44 0.84
CA LYS A 72 21.69 12.58 0.66
C LYS A 72 21.30 13.52 -0.49
N GLY A 73 20.15 13.31 -1.12
CA GLY A 73 19.63 14.16 -2.20
C GLY A 73 20.42 14.09 -3.51
N ARG A 74 21.22 13.04 -3.72
CA ARG A 74 22.04 12.91 -4.95
C ARG A 74 21.22 12.32 -6.09
N SER A 75 21.04 13.09 -7.16
CA SER A 75 20.18 12.74 -8.31
C SER A 75 20.94 12.23 -9.55
N THR A 76 22.26 12.40 -9.60
CA THR A 76 23.08 12.09 -10.78
C THR A 76 23.97 10.88 -10.54
N PHE A 77 23.86 9.87 -11.40
CA PHE A 77 24.85 8.80 -11.51
C PHE A 77 25.34 8.70 -12.95
N LYS A 78 26.66 8.81 -13.12
CA LYS A 78 27.35 8.27 -14.29
C LYS A 78 27.45 6.76 -14.11
N HIS A 79 27.09 5.99 -15.14
CA HIS A 79 27.30 4.54 -15.15
C HIS A 79 28.77 4.24 -14.86
N GLY A 80 29.03 3.57 -13.73
CA GLY A 80 30.38 3.25 -13.31
C GLY A 80 30.38 2.57 -11.96
N GLU A 81 30.65 1.26 -11.97
CA GLU A 81 31.02 0.40 -10.85
C GLU A 81 29.86 -0.32 -10.11
N ASN A 82 29.41 -1.39 -10.77
CA ASN A 82 28.98 -2.68 -10.22
C ASN A 82 27.65 -2.85 -9.43
N SER A 83 26.78 -1.84 -9.42
CA SER A 83 25.33 -2.08 -9.46
C SER A 83 24.76 -1.31 -10.66
N GLY A 84 23.61 -1.70 -11.20
CA GLY A 84 22.96 -0.96 -12.28
C GLY A 84 22.67 0.50 -11.90
N SER A 85 21.88 1.23 -12.68
CA SER A 85 21.38 2.53 -12.21
C SER A 85 20.71 2.42 -10.82
N LEU A 86 20.54 3.54 -10.09
CA LEU A 86 19.80 3.57 -8.80
C LEU A 86 18.50 2.75 -8.88
N MET A 87 17.75 2.94 -9.97
CA MET A 87 16.52 2.23 -10.23
C MET A 87 16.73 0.72 -10.42
N GLY A 88 17.83 0.27 -11.01
CA GLY A 88 18.14 -1.14 -11.19
C GLY A 88 18.31 -1.88 -9.85
N GLY A 89 18.93 -1.26 -8.85
CA GLY A 89 19.02 -1.81 -7.49
C GLY A 89 17.63 -1.91 -6.83
N PHE A 90 16.86 -0.83 -6.90
CA PHE A 90 15.49 -0.82 -6.38
C PHE A 90 14.57 -1.83 -7.11
N ASP A 91 14.68 -1.94 -8.43
CA ASP A 91 13.96 -2.93 -9.24
C ASP A 91 14.28 -4.34 -8.79
N TYR A 92 15.57 -4.67 -8.64
CA TYR A 92 16.01 -5.96 -8.15
C TYR A 92 15.40 -6.25 -6.77
N THR A 93 15.54 -5.30 -5.85
CA THR A 93 15.04 -5.42 -4.47
C THR A 93 13.54 -5.67 -4.46
N LEU A 94 12.76 -4.92 -5.24
CA LEU A 94 11.30 -5.05 -5.32
C LEU A 94 10.83 -6.28 -6.11
N ARG A 95 11.70 -6.90 -6.91
CA ARG A 95 11.44 -8.19 -7.55
C ARG A 95 11.70 -9.37 -6.63
N VAL A 96 12.61 -9.24 -5.66
CA VAL A 96 12.84 -10.24 -4.61
C VAL A 96 11.84 -10.07 -3.46
N PHE A 97 11.60 -8.82 -3.05
CA PHE A 97 10.71 -8.43 -1.95
C PHE A 97 9.70 -7.38 -2.44
N PRO A 98 8.57 -7.79 -3.05
CA PRO A 98 7.57 -6.85 -3.57
C PRO A 98 7.06 -5.86 -2.52
N ASN A 99 6.95 -6.28 -1.25
CA ASN A 99 6.55 -5.43 -0.13
C ASN A 99 7.72 -4.77 0.63
N HIS A 100 8.90 -4.61 0.02
CA HIS A 100 10.02 -3.89 0.65
C HIS A 100 9.71 -2.39 0.75
N HIS A 101 9.15 -1.99 1.88
CA HIS A 101 8.61 -0.65 2.12
C HIS A 101 9.59 0.50 1.83
N LEU A 102 10.86 0.38 2.23
CA LEU A 102 11.86 1.45 1.97
C LEU A 102 12.19 1.58 0.48
N ALA A 103 12.15 0.48 -0.27
CA ALA A 103 12.43 0.49 -1.70
C ALA A 103 11.24 1.09 -2.47
N LEU A 104 10.00 0.73 -2.07
CA LEU A 104 8.80 1.37 -2.58
C LEU A 104 8.80 2.89 -2.33
N GLN A 105 9.21 3.33 -1.14
CA GLN A 105 9.32 4.75 -0.83
C GLN A 105 10.37 5.46 -1.69
N ASP A 106 11.52 4.83 -1.92
CA ASP A 106 12.60 5.45 -2.67
C ASP A 106 12.39 5.47 -4.18
N ILE A 107 11.71 4.48 -4.77
CA ILE A 107 11.37 4.54 -6.21
C ILE A 107 10.41 5.70 -6.49
N ASP A 108 9.50 6.00 -5.56
CA ASP A 108 8.60 7.14 -5.69
C ASP A 108 9.37 8.46 -5.56
N ARG A 109 10.26 8.58 -4.56
CA ARG A 109 11.15 9.75 -4.43
C ARG A 109 12.02 9.94 -5.67
N LEU A 110 12.60 8.86 -6.20
CA LEU A 110 13.38 8.88 -7.44
C LEU A 110 12.52 9.29 -8.64
N GLY A 111 11.30 8.77 -8.74
CA GLY A 111 10.32 9.16 -9.74
C GLY A 111 10.00 10.64 -9.73
N LEU A 112 9.82 11.23 -8.54
CA LEU A 112 9.62 12.67 -8.35
C LEU A 112 10.86 13.47 -8.79
N MET A 113 12.05 13.02 -8.41
CA MET A 113 13.32 13.67 -8.78
C MET A 113 13.55 13.67 -10.29
N LEU A 114 13.22 12.56 -10.95
CA LEU A 114 13.39 12.37 -12.40
C LEU A 114 12.17 12.82 -13.22
N LYS A 115 11.07 13.18 -12.56
CA LYS A 115 9.77 13.48 -13.20
C LYS A 115 9.32 12.38 -14.16
N SER A 116 9.42 11.12 -13.74
CA SER A 116 9.10 9.96 -14.58
C SER A 116 8.29 8.92 -13.81
N GLU A 117 7.22 8.41 -14.42
CA GLU A 117 6.44 7.26 -13.91
C GLU A 117 7.08 5.91 -14.22
N LYS A 118 8.13 5.90 -15.04
CA LYS A 118 8.93 4.71 -15.34
C LYS A 118 10.39 5.14 -15.53
N PRO A 119 11.15 5.31 -14.44
CA PRO A 119 12.57 5.61 -14.52
C PRO A 119 13.31 4.57 -15.38
N LEU A 120 14.41 4.97 -16.03
CA LEU A 120 15.25 4.04 -16.80
C LEU A 120 15.69 2.87 -15.91
N ASN A 121 15.66 1.65 -16.47
CA ASN A 121 15.90 0.37 -15.76
C ASN A 121 14.83 -0.05 -14.75
N ALA A 122 13.70 0.64 -14.65
CA ALA A 122 12.52 0.10 -13.97
C ALA A 122 11.87 -0.98 -14.86
N SER A 123 11.63 -2.18 -14.32
CA SER A 123 10.85 -3.20 -15.03
C SER A 123 9.39 -2.76 -15.21
N TYR A 124 8.84 -2.06 -14.21
CA TYR A 124 7.43 -1.65 -14.14
C TYR A 124 7.29 -0.14 -13.97
N THR A 125 6.08 0.38 -14.16
CA THR A 125 5.76 1.75 -13.70
C THR A 125 5.79 1.81 -12.18
N LEU A 126 5.94 3.01 -11.62
CA LEU A 126 5.91 3.22 -10.17
C LEU A 126 4.62 2.68 -9.54
N GLU A 127 3.46 2.97 -10.14
CA GLU A 127 2.16 2.43 -9.71
C GLU A 127 2.15 0.90 -9.69
N CYS A 128 2.74 0.26 -10.70
CA CYS A 128 2.77 -1.19 -10.78
C CYS A 128 3.61 -1.83 -9.67
N TYR A 129 4.69 -1.20 -9.19
CA TYR A 129 5.39 -1.73 -8.01
C TYR A 129 4.48 -1.76 -6.78
N TYR A 130 3.66 -0.73 -6.55
CA TYR A 130 2.69 -0.74 -5.46
C TYR A 130 1.58 -1.78 -5.66
N LYS A 131 0.98 -1.86 -6.85
CA LYS A 131 -0.04 -2.88 -7.15
C LYS A 131 0.49 -4.30 -6.95
N ARG A 132 1.75 -4.54 -7.34
CA ARG A 132 2.43 -5.83 -7.11
C ARG A 132 2.65 -6.09 -5.63
N ALA A 133 3.09 -5.09 -4.85
CA ALA A 133 3.28 -5.20 -3.41
C ALA A 133 1.97 -5.58 -2.70
N VAL A 134 0.87 -4.88 -3.03
CA VAL A 134 -0.48 -5.15 -2.51
C VAL A 134 -0.99 -6.52 -2.94
N ALA A 135 -0.80 -6.92 -4.20
CA ALA A 135 -1.22 -8.24 -4.66
C ALA A 135 -0.42 -9.38 -3.99
N PHE A 136 0.86 -9.13 -3.69
CA PHE A 136 1.74 -10.12 -3.08
C PHE A 136 1.48 -10.29 -1.57
N VAL A 137 1.29 -9.19 -0.84
CA VAL A 137 0.95 -9.20 0.59
C VAL A 137 -0.24 -8.27 0.83
N PRO A 138 -1.49 -8.78 0.69
CA PRO A 138 -2.69 -7.94 0.74
C PRO A 138 -2.96 -7.25 2.07
N ASP A 139 -2.40 -7.78 3.17
CA ASP A 139 -2.58 -7.31 4.54
C ASP A 139 -1.46 -6.39 5.05
N ASP A 140 -0.53 -5.99 4.17
CA ASP A 140 0.57 -5.10 4.56
C ASP A 140 0.10 -3.64 4.67
N ALA A 141 -0.27 -3.24 5.89
CA ALA A 141 -0.72 -1.88 6.20
C ALA A 141 0.32 -0.81 5.84
N VAL A 142 1.63 -1.11 5.93
CA VAL A 142 2.70 -0.17 5.58
C VAL A 142 2.74 0.05 4.08
N VAL A 143 2.64 -1.01 3.27
CA VAL A 143 2.53 -0.90 1.81
C VAL A 143 1.27 -0.14 1.41
N ARG A 144 0.13 -0.41 2.06
CA ARG A 144 -1.14 0.29 1.82
C ARG A 144 -1.03 1.78 2.10
N LEU A 145 -0.40 2.17 3.22
CA LEU A 145 -0.07 3.56 3.51
C LEU A 145 0.79 4.18 2.40
N LEU A 146 1.90 3.54 2.02
CA LEU A 146 2.79 4.06 0.98
C LEU A 146 2.10 4.19 -0.38
N TYR A 147 1.22 3.26 -0.73
CA TYR A 147 0.45 3.34 -1.96
C TYR A 147 -0.57 4.47 -1.93
N GLY A 148 -1.28 4.65 -0.80
CA GLY A 148 -2.16 5.80 -0.60
C GLY A 148 -1.44 7.14 -0.72
N LEU A 149 -0.23 7.24 -0.17
CA LEU A 149 0.63 8.42 -0.34
C LEU A 149 0.99 8.69 -1.81
N TYR A 150 1.36 7.63 -2.55
CA TYR A 150 1.63 7.71 -3.98
C TYR A 150 0.41 8.20 -4.76
N LEU A 151 -0.76 7.59 -4.53
CA LEU A 151 -2.01 7.95 -5.20
C LEU A 151 -2.43 9.40 -4.92
N ASN A 152 -2.36 9.84 -3.67
CA ASN A 152 -2.65 11.23 -3.30
C ASN A 152 -1.73 12.24 -4.01
N ARG A 153 -0.43 11.96 -4.12
CA ARG A 153 0.50 12.83 -4.87
C ARG A 153 0.16 12.92 -6.36
N ARG A 154 -0.52 11.92 -6.92
CA ARG A 154 -1.00 11.90 -8.32
C ARG A 154 -2.42 12.42 -8.49
N GLY A 155 -3.03 12.98 -7.44
CA GLY A 155 -4.41 13.47 -7.45
C GLY A 155 -5.47 12.38 -7.52
N LYS A 156 -5.09 11.11 -7.35
CA LYS A 156 -5.99 9.95 -7.27
C LYS A 156 -6.52 9.79 -5.84
N THR A 157 -7.08 10.86 -5.28
CA THR A 157 -7.41 10.95 -3.85
C THR A 157 -8.47 9.92 -3.42
N GLN A 158 -9.41 9.56 -4.30
CA GLN A 158 -10.41 8.54 -4.00
C GLN A 158 -9.78 7.15 -3.84
N GLU A 159 -8.92 6.74 -4.80
CA GLU A 159 -8.17 5.48 -4.72
C GLU A 159 -7.23 5.47 -3.49
N ALA A 160 -6.65 6.62 -3.16
CA ALA A 160 -5.81 6.76 -1.97
C ALA A 160 -6.59 6.49 -0.67
N LEU A 161 -7.84 6.98 -0.56
CA LEU A 161 -8.69 6.70 0.59
C LEU A 161 -8.95 5.21 0.77
N GLU A 162 -9.12 4.45 -0.31
CA GLU A 162 -9.31 2.99 -0.21
C GLU A 162 -8.11 2.31 0.44
N GLN A 163 -6.89 2.67 0.00
CA GLN A 163 -5.66 2.10 0.56
C GLN A 163 -5.42 2.57 2.00
N LEU A 164 -5.63 3.85 2.29
CA LEU A 164 -5.41 4.42 3.61
C LEU A 164 -6.43 3.93 4.64
N ARG A 165 -7.69 3.72 4.24
CA ARG A 165 -8.71 3.12 5.13
C ARG A 165 -8.36 1.69 5.49
N PHE A 166 -7.90 0.90 4.53
CA PHE A 166 -7.42 -0.44 4.83
C PHE A 166 -6.24 -0.40 5.82
N ALA A 167 -5.30 0.52 5.64
CA ALA A 167 -4.20 0.70 6.58
C ALA A 167 -4.69 1.09 7.98
N ASP A 168 -5.72 1.95 8.11
CA ASP A 168 -6.29 2.34 9.41
C ASP A 168 -7.05 1.19 10.07
N GLU A 169 -7.77 0.37 9.29
CA GLU A 169 -8.45 -0.82 9.81
C GLU A 169 -7.47 -1.85 10.40
N ASN A 170 -6.26 -1.95 9.85
CA ASN A 170 -5.23 -2.90 10.31
C ASN A 170 -4.23 -2.30 11.30
N SER A 171 -4.09 -0.98 11.32
CA SER A 171 -3.21 -0.24 12.22
C SER A 171 -3.91 1.03 12.75
N PRO A 172 -4.98 0.88 13.56
CA PRO A 172 -5.88 2.00 13.92
C PRO A 172 -5.23 3.09 14.78
N ASP A 173 -4.05 2.81 15.35
CA ASP A 173 -3.25 3.74 16.14
C ASP A 173 -2.07 4.36 15.38
N ASP A 174 -1.88 4.03 14.10
CA ASP A 174 -0.81 4.63 13.30
C ASP A 174 -1.15 6.09 12.96
N THR A 175 -0.45 7.02 13.62
CA THR A 175 -0.65 8.45 13.45
C THR A 175 -0.31 8.95 12.06
N ASN A 176 0.59 8.28 11.32
CA ASN A 176 0.86 8.60 9.91
C ASN A 176 -0.34 8.26 9.04
N VAL A 177 -0.97 7.10 9.26
CA VAL A 177 -2.18 6.72 8.51
C VAL A 177 -3.30 7.71 8.79
N GLN A 178 -3.56 8.01 10.05
CA GLN A 178 -4.60 8.96 10.46
C GLN A 178 -4.36 10.36 9.87
N TYR A 179 -3.14 10.87 9.95
CA TYR A 179 -2.81 12.18 9.36
C TYR A 179 -3.04 12.21 7.85
N ASN A 180 -2.66 11.15 7.13
CA ASN A 180 -2.83 11.07 5.69
C ASN A 180 -4.29 10.84 5.25
N LEU A 181 -5.09 10.13 6.04
CA LEU A 181 -6.55 10.09 5.87
C LEU A 181 -7.16 11.48 6.03
N GLY A 182 -6.72 12.21 7.06
CA GLY A 182 -7.15 13.59 7.27
C GLY A 182 -6.81 14.51 6.09
N LEU A 183 -5.60 14.41 5.53
CA LEU A 183 -5.22 15.14 4.32
C LEU A 183 -6.06 14.75 3.09
N ALA A 184 -6.31 13.45 2.89
CA ALA A 184 -7.11 12.96 1.76
C ALA A 184 -8.56 13.46 1.84
N TYR A 185 -9.20 13.35 3.01
CA TYR A 185 -10.54 13.91 3.22
C TYR A 185 -10.59 15.42 3.06
N PHE A 186 -9.54 16.14 3.50
CA PHE A 186 -9.45 17.58 3.28
C PHE A 186 -9.43 17.93 1.78
N GLN A 187 -8.66 17.20 0.97
CA GLN A 187 -8.59 17.41 -0.48
C GLN A 187 -9.95 17.19 -1.16
N LEU A 188 -10.73 16.22 -0.69
CA LEU A 188 -12.10 15.98 -1.15
C LEU A 188 -13.14 16.95 -0.58
N LYS A 189 -12.71 17.94 0.24
CA LYS A 189 -13.57 18.88 0.96
C LYS A 189 -14.52 18.23 1.97
N GLU A 190 -14.24 16.98 2.37
CA GLU A 190 -14.94 16.28 3.45
C GLU A 190 -14.37 16.70 4.81
N TYR A 191 -14.57 17.98 5.15
CA TYR A 191 -13.86 18.61 6.27
C TYR A 191 -14.16 18.02 7.64
N GLU A 192 -15.35 17.46 7.85
CA GLU A 192 -15.70 16.83 9.13
C GLU A 192 -14.84 15.59 9.40
N LYS A 193 -14.72 14.69 8.41
CA LYS A 193 -13.83 13.53 8.50
C LYS A 193 -12.37 13.95 8.57
N ALA A 194 -11.98 14.95 7.78
CA ALA A 194 -10.62 15.49 7.84
C ALA A 194 -10.24 15.95 9.26
N ARG A 195 -11.16 16.65 9.95
CA ARG A 195 -11.00 17.09 11.33
C ARG A 195 -10.95 15.92 12.30
N GLU A 196 -11.81 14.93 12.16
CA GLU A 196 -11.83 13.73 13.01
C GLU A 196 -10.49 13.00 12.98
N TYR A 197 -9.99 12.68 11.78
CA TYR A 197 -8.70 12.01 11.61
C TYR A 197 -7.52 12.88 12.06
N ALA A 198 -7.59 14.19 11.84
CA ALA A 198 -6.60 15.13 12.36
C ALA A 198 -6.54 15.10 13.89
N LYS A 199 -7.69 15.12 14.58
CA LYS A 199 -7.74 15.02 16.06
C LYS A 199 -7.12 13.70 16.54
N ARG A 200 -7.52 12.56 15.96
CA ARG A 200 -6.93 11.25 16.28
C ARG A 200 -5.40 11.23 16.18
N ALA A 201 -4.85 11.83 15.12
CA ALA A 201 -3.41 11.89 14.89
C ALA A 201 -2.70 12.80 15.92
N TYR A 202 -3.23 14.00 16.19
CA TYR A 202 -2.61 14.95 17.11
C TYR A 202 -2.76 14.56 18.58
N ASP A 203 -3.85 13.91 18.97
CA ASP A 203 -4.05 13.40 20.33
C ASP A 203 -2.98 12.35 20.70
N ARG A 204 -2.39 11.71 19.68
CA ARG A 204 -1.28 10.75 19.79
C ARG A 204 0.09 11.38 19.47
N GLY A 205 0.17 12.70 19.41
CA GLY A 205 1.44 13.43 19.27
C GLY A 205 2.00 13.51 17.85
N PHE A 206 1.17 13.39 16.79
CA PHE A 206 1.66 13.60 15.43
C PHE A 206 2.28 15.00 15.27
N PRO A 207 3.52 15.12 14.77
CA PRO A 207 4.32 16.33 14.97
C PRO A 207 4.04 17.44 13.95
N LEU A 208 3.44 17.14 12.79
CA LEU A 208 3.31 18.11 11.70
C LEU A 208 1.99 18.89 11.82
N PRO A 209 2.01 20.23 12.01
CA PRO A 209 0.79 21.02 12.20
C PRO A 209 0.06 21.32 10.87
N GLY A 210 0.55 20.81 9.74
CA GLY A 210 0.11 21.21 8.40
C GLY A 210 -1.39 21.06 8.19
N LEU A 211 -1.93 19.88 8.47
CA LEU A 211 -3.37 19.63 8.34
C LEU A 211 -4.23 20.48 9.29
N LYS A 212 -3.76 20.74 10.52
CA LYS A 212 -4.46 21.63 11.46
C LYS A 212 -4.53 23.04 10.89
N ASN A 213 -3.41 23.55 10.37
CA ASN A 213 -3.36 24.88 9.76
C ASN A 213 -4.28 24.99 8.53
N MET A 214 -4.38 23.92 7.73
CA MET A 214 -5.31 23.86 6.59
C MET A 214 -6.78 23.92 7.05
N LEU A 215 -7.13 23.18 8.10
CA LEU A 215 -8.47 23.18 8.69
C LEU A 215 -8.83 24.52 9.34
N ILE A 216 -7.89 25.17 10.05
CA ILE A 216 -8.07 26.53 10.61
C ILE A 216 -8.39 27.52 9.48
N LYS A 217 -7.60 27.52 8.40
CA LYS A 217 -7.82 28.40 7.24
C LYS A 217 -9.18 28.18 6.57
N ALA A 218 -9.69 26.95 6.61
CA ALA A 218 -11.01 26.61 6.09
C ALA A 218 -12.17 26.95 7.05
N GLY A 219 -11.89 27.42 8.28
CA GLY A 219 -12.90 27.59 9.33
C GLY A 219 -13.48 26.27 9.83
N LYS A 220 -12.67 25.20 9.79
CA LYS A 220 -13.03 23.81 10.11
C LYS A 220 -12.19 23.24 11.26
N TRP A 221 -11.61 24.11 12.07
CA TRP A 221 -10.86 23.74 13.26
C TRP A 221 -11.24 24.68 14.40
N ASP A 222 -11.61 24.08 15.52
CA ASP A 222 -11.96 24.73 16.79
C ASP A 222 -10.76 24.77 17.76
#